data_AF-A0A9E3SF51-F1
#
_entry.id   AF-A0A9E3SF51-F1
#
_cell.length_a   1.000
_cell.length_b   1.000
_cell.length_c   1.000
_cell.angle_alpha   90.00
_cell.angle_beta   90.00
_cell.angle_gamma   90.00
#
_symmetry.space_group_name_H-M   'P 1'
#
loop_
_entity.id
_entity.type
_entity.pdbx_description
1 polymer ?
#
loop_
_entity_poly.entity_id
_entity_poly.type
_entity_poly.pdbx_seq_one_letter_code
_entity_poly.pdbx_strand_id
1 'polypeptide(L)'
;ISRSLSPAKISSIQLDEANKRAEVFMKPDQVSLAIGKGGFNIKLAGRLTGYEIDVYRDSDIDSEDVDLLEFTDEIEKWVIVQLHNIGCDTAKSVLALSPEEIASRADLEMETVLDVVRILRAEFE
;
A
#
# COMPACT_ATOMS: atom_id res chain seq x y z
N ILE A 1 -9.29 16.04 -9.88
CA ILE A 1 -7.86 15.82 -9.50
C ILE A 1 -7.12 15.01 -10.57
N SER A 2 -7.51 13.77 -10.90
CA SER A 2 -6.72 12.95 -11.87
C SER A 2 -6.58 13.57 -13.26
N ARG A 3 -7.63 14.21 -13.80
CA ARG A 3 -7.57 14.94 -15.08
C ARG A 3 -6.65 16.17 -15.04
N SER A 4 -6.44 16.77 -13.87
CA SER A 4 -5.63 17.98 -13.68
C SER A 4 -4.14 17.68 -13.53
N LEU A 5 -3.78 16.44 -13.18
CA LEU A 5 -2.40 15.95 -13.10
C LEU A 5 -1.96 15.17 -14.36
N SER A 6 -2.81 15.13 -15.39
CA SER A 6 -2.45 14.57 -16.69
C SER A 6 -1.21 15.30 -17.24
N PRO A 7 -0.15 14.59 -17.65
CA PRO A 7 -0.10 13.19 -18.10
C PRO A 7 0.39 12.14 -17.09
N ALA A 8 0.54 12.47 -15.80
CA ALA A 8 1.01 11.52 -14.79
C ALA A 8 -0.04 10.44 -14.45
N LYS A 9 0.41 9.18 -14.36
CA LYS A 9 -0.43 8.08 -13.86
C LYS A 9 -0.40 8.06 -12.34
N ILE A 10 -1.58 8.07 -11.74
CA ILE A 10 -1.79 8.07 -10.30
C ILE A 10 -2.10 6.63 -9.86
N SER A 11 -1.50 6.20 -8.76
CA SER A 11 -1.79 4.90 -8.14
C SER A 11 -3.02 5.01 -7.24
N SER A 12 -2.99 5.93 -6.27
CA SER A 12 -4.09 6.16 -5.32
C SER A 12 -4.24 7.64 -4.97
N ILE A 13 -5.42 8.04 -4.52
CA ILE A 13 -5.73 9.38 -4.03
C ILE A 13 -6.49 9.26 -2.72
N GLN A 14 -5.96 9.84 -1.65
CA GLN A 14 -6.67 10.03 -0.39
C GLN A 14 -7.17 11.46 -0.30
N LEU A 15 -8.44 11.63 0.08
CA LEU A 15 -9.08 12.92 0.19
C LEU A 15 -9.47 13.17 1.64
N ASP A 16 -8.90 14.22 2.19
CA ASP A 16 -9.36 14.80 3.44
C ASP A 16 -10.31 15.97 3.11
N GLU A 17 -11.61 15.69 3.19
CA GLU A 17 -12.65 16.68 2.94
C GLU A 17 -12.72 17.78 4.02
N ALA A 18 -12.28 17.49 5.25
CA ALA A 18 -12.32 18.43 6.37
C ALA A 18 -11.24 19.53 6.21
N ASN A 19 -10.03 19.13 5.80
CA ASN A 19 -8.92 20.06 5.58
C ASN A 19 -8.77 20.51 4.12
N LYS A 20 -9.63 20.02 3.20
CA LYS A 20 -9.49 20.20 1.74
C LYS A 20 -8.09 19.82 1.25
N ARG A 21 -7.58 18.69 1.74
CA ARG A 21 -6.28 18.15 1.35
C ARG A 21 -6.46 16.88 0.51
N ALA A 22 -5.60 16.73 -0.48
CA ALA A 22 -5.59 15.59 -1.37
C ALA A 22 -4.18 15.02 -1.45
N GLU A 23 -3.99 13.84 -0.90
CA GLU A 23 -2.73 13.11 -0.95
C GLU A 23 -2.76 12.19 -2.16
N VAL A 24 -1.79 12.35 -3.05
CA VAL A 24 -1.73 11.65 -4.34
C VAL A 24 -0.49 10.77 -4.37
N PHE A 25 -0.70 9.46 -4.45
CA PHE A 25 0.35 8.45 -4.49
C PHE A 25 0.63 8.04 -5.93
N MET A 26 1.90 8.00 -6.32
CA MET A 26 2.31 7.57 -7.66
C MET A 26 3.75 7.09 -7.73
N LYS A 27 4.04 6.26 -8.73
CA LYS A 27 5.39 5.72 -8.95
C LYS A 27 6.44 6.84 -9.07
N PRO A 28 7.70 6.60 -8.65
CA PRO A 28 8.74 7.63 -8.62
C PRO A 28 8.97 8.34 -9.97
N ASP A 29 8.82 7.63 -11.09
CA ASP A 29 8.93 8.15 -12.45
C ASP A 29 7.78 9.10 -12.83
N GLN A 30 6.61 8.94 -12.21
CA GLN A 30 5.42 9.76 -12.44
C GLN A 30 5.40 11.06 -11.61
N VAL A 31 6.09 11.08 -10.46
CA VAL A 31 6.14 12.26 -9.56
C VAL A 31 6.64 13.50 -10.28
N SER A 32 7.71 13.39 -11.06
CA SER A 32 8.26 14.54 -11.80
C SER A 32 7.25 15.09 -12.83
N LEU A 33 6.51 14.20 -13.49
CA LEU A 33 5.52 14.53 -14.49
C LEU A 33 4.29 15.22 -13.85
N ALA A 34 3.89 14.77 -12.67
CA ALA A 34 2.79 15.34 -11.90
C ALA A 34 3.12 16.73 -11.33
N ILE A 35 4.35 16.93 -10.84
CA ILE A 35 4.82 18.24 -10.36
C ILE A 35 4.86 19.24 -11.53
N GLY A 36 5.38 18.81 -12.68
CA GLY A 36 5.61 19.68 -13.84
C GLY A 36 6.72 20.71 -13.58
N LYS A 37 7.09 21.47 -14.62
CA LYS A 37 8.19 22.45 -14.51
C LYS A 37 7.85 23.54 -13.48
N GLY A 38 8.61 23.61 -12.39
CA GLY A 38 8.41 24.61 -11.32
C GLY A 38 7.15 24.39 -10.47
N GLY A 39 6.59 23.18 -10.45
CA GLY A 39 5.37 22.87 -9.69
C GLY A 39 4.09 23.41 -10.31
N PHE A 40 4.11 23.78 -11.59
CA PHE A 40 2.97 24.40 -12.27
C PHE A 40 1.73 23.50 -12.32
N ASN A 41 1.91 22.19 -12.57
CA ASN A 41 0.81 21.25 -12.70
C ASN A 41 0.08 21.04 -11.37
N ILE A 42 0.81 20.85 -10.27
CA ILE A 42 0.23 20.72 -8.92
C ILE A 42 -0.47 22.02 -8.50
N LYS A 43 0.14 23.19 -8.73
CA LYS A 43 -0.47 24.49 -8.39
C LYS A 43 -1.77 24.74 -9.17
N LEU A 44 -1.78 24.39 -10.45
CA LEU A 44 -2.97 24.53 -11.29
C LEU A 44 -4.06 23.54 -10.86
N ALA A 45 -3.68 22.29 -10.60
CA ALA A 45 -4.59 21.26 -10.12
C ALA A 45 -5.22 21.64 -8.78
N GLY A 46 -4.44 22.18 -7.83
CA GLY A 46 -4.97 22.64 -6.55
C GLY A 46 -5.94 23.80 -6.71
N ARG A 47 -5.65 24.77 -7.58
CA ARG A 47 -6.58 25.87 -7.89
C ARG A 47 -7.88 25.41 -8.57
N LEU A 48 -7.79 24.46 -9.50
CA LEU A 48 -8.94 23.94 -10.23
C LEU A 48 -9.85 23.07 -9.36
N THR A 49 -9.26 22.37 -8.39
CA THR A 49 -9.98 21.42 -7.53
C THR A 49 -10.42 22.05 -6.21
N GLY A 50 -9.74 23.13 -5.79
CA GLY A 50 -9.94 23.75 -4.48
C GLY A 50 -9.28 22.98 -3.33
N TYR A 51 -8.42 22.00 -3.64
CA TYR A 51 -7.68 21.20 -2.67
C TYR A 51 -6.20 21.60 -2.64
N GLU A 52 -5.57 21.49 -1.49
CA GLU A 52 -4.12 21.42 -1.39
C GLU A 52 -3.68 20.00 -1.78
N ILE A 53 -2.80 19.88 -2.77
CA ILE A 53 -2.40 18.59 -3.35
C ILE A 53 -0.96 18.28 -2.93
N ASP A 54 -0.81 17.23 -2.14
CA ASP A 54 0.49 16.69 -1.73
C ASP A 54 0.78 15.41 -2.54
N VAL A 55 1.96 15.35 -3.16
CA VAL A 55 2.35 14.21 -4.02
C VAL A 55 3.36 13.35 -3.29
N TYR A 56 2.99 12.10 -3.06
CA TYR A 56 3.81 11.09 -2.44
C TYR A 56 4.30 10.09 -3.47
N ARG A 57 5.52 9.61 -3.26
CA ARG A 57 6.01 8.43 -3.98
C ARG A 57 5.26 7.24 -3.40
N ASP A 58 4.70 6.46 -4.30
CA ASP A 58 4.20 5.13 -4.02
C ASP A 58 5.44 4.27 -3.69
N SER A 59 5.85 4.29 -2.42
CA SER A 59 6.36 3.08 -1.79
C SER A 59 5.14 2.21 -1.57
N ASP A 60 5.16 0.95 -2.00
CA ASP A 60 4.06 -0.05 -1.96
C ASP A 60 3.53 -0.37 -0.55
N ILE A 61 3.35 0.64 0.30
CA ILE A 61 2.82 0.56 1.65
C ILE A 61 1.45 1.22 1.56
N ASP A 62 0.50 0.41 1.12
CA ASP A 62 -0.93 0.69 1.19
C ASP A 62 -1.21 1.16 2.63
N SER A 63 -1.72 2.38 2.83
CA SER A 63 -1.81 3.01 4.17
C SER A 63 -2.81 2.33 5.13
N GLU A 64 -3.39 1.21 4.73
CA GLU A 64 -4.30 0.35 5.50
C GLU A 64 -3.73 -1.05 5.68
N ASP A 65 -2.50 -1.30 5.22
CA ASP A 65 -1.87 -2.60 5.37
C ASP A 65 -1.11 -2.67 6.69
N VAL A 66 -1.31 -3.77 7.40
CA VAL A 66 -0.72 -4.00 8.72
C VAL A 66 0.54 -4.83 8.53
N ASP A 67 1.65 -4.37 9.13
CA ASP A 67 2.92 -5.11 9.13
C ASP A 67 2.75 -6.43 9.89
N LEU A 68 3.27 -7.54 9.35
CA LEU A 68 3.22 -8.84 10.02
C LEU A 68 3.88 -8.82 11.41
N LEU A 69 4.79 -7.87 11.67
CA LEU A 69 5.41 -7.69 12.97
C LEU A 69 4.40 -7.28 14.07
N GLU A 70 3.25 -6.72 13.73
CA GLU A 70 2.19 -6.41 14.71
C GLU A 70 1.49 -7.68 15.21
N PHE A 71 1.54 -8.77 14.44
CA PHE A 71 0.91 -10.06 14.78
C PHE A 71 1.83 -10.98 15.59
N THR A 72 2.93 -10.47 16.16
CA THR A 72 3.90 -11.33 16.91
C THR A 72 3.33 -11.96 18.18
N ASP A 73 2.18 -11.49 18.66
CA ASP A 73 1.45 -12.08 19.79
C ASP A 73 0.60 -13.29 19.37
N GLU A 74 0.22 -13.38 18.09
CA GLU A 74 -0.67 -14.43 17.55
C GLU A 74 0.04 -15.40 16.60
N ILE A 75 1.08 -14.92 15.90
CA ILE A 75 1.88 -15.66 14.93
C ILE A 75 3.31 -15.79 15.46
N GLU A 76 3.86 -17.00 15.38
CA GLU A 76 5.23 -17.25 15.80
C GLU A 76 6.24 -16.45 14.96
N LYS A 77 7.22 -15.83 15.64
CA LYS A 77 8.23 -14.97 14.99
C LYS A 77 8.97 -15.62 13.82
N TRP A 78 9.25 -16.92 13.92
CA TRP A 78 9.96 -17.63 12.85
C TRP A 78 9.09 -17.78 11.60
N VAL A 79 7.76 -17.88 11.73
CA VAL A 79 6.81 -17.92 10.62
C VAL A 79 6.78 -16.57 9.90
N ILE A 80 6.73 -15.47 10.67
CA ILE A 80 6.81 -14.10 10.11
C ILE A 80 8.11 -13.92 9.30
N VAL A 81 9.23 -14.43 9.81
CA VAL A 81 10.51 -14.37 9.08
C VAL A 81 10.46 -15.18 7.77
N GLN A 82 9.80 -16.33 7.73
CA GLN A 82 9.65 -17.09 6.48
C GLN A 82 8.77 -16.35 5.47
N LEU A 83 7.68 -15.72 5.93
CA LEU A 83 6.83 -14.88 5.09
C LEU A 83 7.60 -13.67 4.54
N HIS A 84 8.40 -13.01 5.38
CA HIS A 84 9.27 -11.91 4.96
C HIS A 84 10.27 -12.36 3.86
N ASN A 85 10.86 -13.56 4.01
CA ASN A 85 11.82 -14.08 3.03
C ASN A 85 11.21 -14.31 1.63
N ILE A 86 9.90 -14.55 1.54
CA ILE A 86 9.19 -14.68 0.27
C ILE A 86 8.66 -13.34 -0.27
N GLY A 87 8.94 -12.24 0.44
CA GLY A 87 8.49 -10.88 0.12
C GLY A 87 7.06 -10.60 0.58
N CYS A 88 6.57 -11.33 1.57
CA CYS A 88 5.29 -11.06 2.21
C CYS A 88 5.55 -10.37 3.54
N ASP A 89 5.56 -9.05 3.51
CA ASP A 89 5.91 -8.21 4.66
C ASP A 89 4.67 -7.72 5.42
N THR A 90 3.50 -7.83 4.78
CA THR A 90 2.26 -7.24 5.26
C THR A 90 1.09 -8.22 5.18
N ALA A 91 0.04 -7.98 5.95
CA ALA A 91 -1.13 -8.85 5.98
C ALA A 91 -1.82 -8.96 4.61
N LYS A 92 -2.00 -7.86 3.86
CA LYS A 92 -2.58 -7.93 2.51
C LYS A 92 -1.68 -8.69 1.54
N SER A 93 -0.34 -8.59 1.65
CA SER A 93 0.58 -9.33 0.78
C SER A 93 0.44 -10.85 0.94
N VAL A 94 0.22 -11.31 2.18
CA VAL A 94 -0.06 -12.72 2.49
C VAL A 94 -1.44 -13.11 1.96
N LEU A 95 -2.47 -12.29 2.21
CA LEU A 95 -3.85 -12.57 1.77
C LEU A 95 -4.04 -12.51 0.24
N ALA A 96 -3.10 -11.90 -0.49
CA ALA A 96 -3.11 -11.83 -1.96
C ALA A 96 -2.65 -13.13 -2.64
N LEU A 97 -1.94 -14.00 -1.93
CA LEU A 97 -1.44 -15.29 -2.43
C LEU A 97 -2.34 -16.45 -2.01
N SER A 98 -2.23 -17.57 -2.72
CA SER A 98 -2.90 -18.81 -2.31
C SER A 98 -2.15 -19.49 -1.15
N PRO A 99 -2.85 -20.14 -0.20
CA PRO A 99 -2.21 -20.90 0.88
C PRO A 99 -1.21 -21.94 0.37
N GLU A 100 -1.50 -22.57 -0.77
CA GLU A 100 -0.63 -23.55 -1.42
C GLU A 100 0.70 -22.95 -1.87
N GLU A 101 0.67 -21.76 -2.47
CA GLU A 101 1.87 -21.04 -2.91
C GLU A 101 2.70 -20.57 -1.72
N ILE A 102 2.06 -20.09 -0.65
CA ILE A 102 2.74 -19.65 0.56
C ILE A 102 3.45 -20.85 1.21
N ALA A 103 2.73 -21.96 1.41
CA ALA A 103 3.30 -23.18 2.00
C ALA A 103 4.52 -23.68 1.22
N SER A 104 4.42 -23.71 -0.12
CA SER A 104 5.52 -24.16 -0.97
C SER A 104 6.72 -23.20 -1.00
N ARG A 105 6.50 -21.89 -0.92
CA ARG A 105 7.58 -20.89 -1.04
C ARG A 105 8.26 -20.59 0.29
N ALA A 106 7.50 -20.58 1.38
CA ALA A 106 7.96 -20.28 2.73
C ALA A 106 8.47 -21.51 3.48
N ASP A 107 8.38 -22.71 2.87
CA ASP A 107 8.71 -24.00 3.50
C ASP A 107 7.95 -24.20 4.81
N LEU A 108 6.64 -23.92 4.77
CA LEU A 108 5.73 -24.00 5.92
C LEU A 108 4.72 -25.13 5.70
N GLU A 109 4.29 -25.73 6.81
CA GLU A 109 3.19 -26.69 6.78
C GLU A 109 1.87 -25.99 6.43
N MET A 110 1.03 -26.68 5.66
CA MET A 110 -0.25 -26.15 5.20
C MET A 110 -1.15 -25.72 6.37
N GLU A 111 -1.14 -26.48 7.46
CA GLU A 111 -1.90 -26.17 8.68
C GLU A 111 -1.48 -24.82 9.26
N THR A 112 -0.18 -24.56 9.38
CA THR A 112 0.37 -23.28 9.85
C THR A 112 -0.04 -22.13 8.94
N VAL A 113 0.03 -22.31 7.61
CA VAL A 113 -0.36 -21.26 6.67
C VAL A 113 -1.85 -20.95 6.76
N LEU A 114 -2.70 -21.97 6.87
CA LEU A 114 -4.15 -21.79 7.03
C LEU A 114 -4.48 -21.05 8.33
N ASP A 115 -3.77 -21.35 9.42
CA ASP A 115 -3.93 -20.64 10.69
C ASP A 115 -3.52 -19.18 10.58
N VAL A 116 -2.37 -18.88 9.95
CA VAL A 116 -1.93 -17.51 9.69
C VAL A 116 -2.97 -16.76 8.86
N VAL A 117 -3.41 -17.32 7.73
CA VAL A 117 -4.40 -16.69 6.85
C VAL A 117 -5.71 -16.42 7.60
N ARG A 118 -6.11 -17.31 8.52
CA ARG A 118 -7.31 -17.13 9.35
C ARG A 118 -7.15 -15.97 10.34
N ILE A 119 -6.02 -15.89 11.04
CA ILE A 119 -5.72 -14.78 11.97
C ILE A 119 -5.73 -13.45 11.20
N LEU A 120 -4.99 -13.39 10.08
CA LEU A 120 -4.91 -12.19 9.26
C LEU A 120 -6.28 -11.80 8.68
N ARG A 121 -7.17 -12.74 8.33
CA ARG A 121 -8.53 -12.38 7.88
C ARG A 121 -9.39 -11.82 8.99
N ALA A 122 -9.24 -12.30 10.22
CA ALA A 122 -10.06 -11.87 11.35
C ALA A 122 -9.81 -10.40 11.74
N GLU A 123 -8.60 -9.89 11.56
CA GLU A 123 -8.28 -8.47 11.83
C GLU A 123 -8.80 -7.49 10.75
N PHE A 124 -9.18 -7.98 9.56
CA PHE A 124 -9.68 -7.16 8.45
C PHE A 124 -11.22 -7.22 8.28
N GLU A 125 -11.95 -7.99 9.09
CA GLU A 125 -13.42 -8.03 9.17
C GLU A 125 -13.97 -7.15 10.30
#